data_AF-A0A3D1QBF0-F1
#
_entry.id   AF-A0A3D1QBF0-F1
#
_cell.length_a   1.000
_cell.length_b   1.000
_cell.length_c   1.000
_cell.angle_alpha   90.00
_cell.angle_beta   90.00
_cell.angle_gamma   90.00
#
_symmetry.space_group_name_H-M   'P 1'
#
loop_
_entity.id
_entity.type
_entity.pdbx_description
1 polymer ?
#
loop_
_entity_poly.entity_id
_entity_poly.type
_entity_poly.pdbx_seq_one_letter_code
_entity_poly.pdbx_strand_id
1 'polypeptide(L)'
;STPIFDDQSNIVLVVTNVRDMTELNELERRLEHSEGRRQRELAAVFESSFDGLYISDGEGNTLRINKAFERILGVSADEVVGRNMADLVREGVFSRSG
;
A
#
# COMPACT_ATOMS: atom_id res chain seq x y z
N SER A 1 -25.22 26.46 -6.94
CA SER A 1 -26.47 27.17 -7.25
C SER A 1 -26.10 28.42 -8.02
N THR A 2 -26.72 28.64 -9.17
CA THR A 2 -26.50 29.85 -9.98
C THR A 2 -27.80 30.65 -9.95
N PRO A 3 -27.86 31.79 -9.25
CA PRO A 3 -29.05 32.64 -9.21
C PRO A 3 -29.18 33.42 -10.51
N ILE A 4 -30.42 33.57 -10.99
CA ILE A 4 -30.78 34.44 -12.12
C ILE A 4 -31.59 35.61 -11.57
N PHE A 5 -31.16 36.82 -11.93
CA PHE A 5 -31.76 38.09 -11.49
C PHE A 5 -32.61 38.70 -12.61
N ASP A 6 -33.64 39.47 -12.24
CA ASP A 6 -34.39 40.32 -13.18
C ASP A 6 -33.75 41.71 -13.36
N ASP A 7 -34.37 42.51 -14.22
CA ASP A 7 -33.98 43.88 -14.59
C ASP A 7 -33.97 44.86 -13.40
N GLN A 8 -34.65 44.50 -12.29
CA GLN A 8 -34.69 45.27 -11.05
C GLN A 8 -33.75 44.70 -9.97
N SER A 9 -32.86 43.76 -10.35
CA SER A 9 -31.90 43.08 -9.48
C SER A 9 -32.54 42.19 -8.40
N ASN A 10 -33.78 41.77 -8.57
CA ASN A 10 -34.41 40.79 -7.67
C ASN A 10 -34.07 39.37 -8.12
N ILE A 11 -33.88 38.46 -7.16
CA ILE A 11 -33.68 37.03 -7.45
C ILE A 11 -35.02 36.45 -7.91
N VAL A 12 -35.08 35.98 -9.15
CA VAL A 12 -36.30 35.38 -9.71
C VAL A 12 -36.21 33.85 -9.75
N LEU A 13 -35.01 33.28 -9.92
CA LEU A 13 -34.83 31.83 -10.01
C LEU A 13 -33.51 31.36 -9.40
N VAL A 14 -33.56 30.30 -8.59
CA VAL A 14 -32.37 29.59 -8.10
C VAL A 14 -32.37 28.20 -8.73
N VAL A 15 -31.36 27.92 -9.55
CA VAL A 15 -31.13 26.56 -10.06
C VAL A 15 -30.19 25.83 -9.11
N THR A 16 -30.68 24.72 -8.55
CA THR A 16 -29.90 23.80 -7.72
C THR A 16 -29.86 22.45 -8.42
N ASN A 17 -28.65 21.90 -8.55
CA ASN A 17 -28.45 20.52 -8.97
C ASN A 17 -28.10 19.71 -7.72
N VAL A 18 -28.89 18.66 -7.46
CA VAL A 18 -28.62 17.69 -6.38
C VAL A 18 -28.29 16.38 -7.07
N ARG A 19 -27.08 15.87 -6.83
CA ARG A 19 -26.65 14.57 -7.35
C ARG A 19 -26.58 13.59 -6.19
N ASP A 20 -27.28 12.47 -6.32
CA ASP A 20 -27.15 11.36 -5.38
C ASP A 20 -25.78 10.69 -5.61
N MET A 21 -24.98 10.64 -4.55
CA MET A 21 -23.63 10.06 -4.55
C MET A 21 -23.55 8.80 -3.69
N THR A 22 -24.69 8.30 -3.18
CA THR A 22 -24.75 7.17 -2.26
C THR A 22 -24.14 5.92 -2.89
N GLU A 23 -24.52 5.62 -4.13
CA GLU A 23 -23.99 4.46 -4.86
C GLU A 23 -22.48 4.55 -5.11
N LEU A 24 -21.96 5.73 -5.47
CA LEU A 24 -20.53 5.92 -5.70
C LEU A 24 -19.74 5.70 -4.40
N ASN A 25 -20.17 6.34 -3.31
CA ASN A 25 -19.50 6.21 -2.02
C ASN A 25 -19.53 4.76 -1.50
N GLU A 26 -20.62 4.03 -1.73
CA GLU A 26 -20.69 2.61 -1.38
C GLU A 26 -19.73 1.75 -2.20
N LEU A 27 -19.60 2.01 -3.50
CA LEU A 27 -18.68 1.31 -4.38
C LEU A 27 -17.22 1.57 -3.98
N GLU A 28 -16.87 2.83 -3.72
CA GLU A 28 -15.53 3.22 -3.24
C GLU A 28 -15.21 2.48 -1.93
N ARG A 29 -16.12 2.51 -0.95
CA ARG A 29 -15.93 1.82 0.33
C ARG A 29 -15.78 0.30 0.17
N ARG A 30 -16.55 -0.31 -0.73
CA ARG A 30 -16.45 -1.75 -1.04
C ARG A 30 -15.10 -2.07 -1.67
N LEU A 31 -14.61 -1.23 -2.57
CA LEU A 31 -13.31 -1.37 -3.21
C LEU A 31 -12.18 -1.29 -2.18
N GLU A 32 -12.15 -0.24 -1.36
CA GLU A 32 -11.17 -0.07 -0.28
C GLU A 32 -11.15 -1.27 0.68
N HIS A 33 -12.33 -1.76 1.05
CA HIS A 33 -12.45 -2.91 1.95
C HIS A 33 -11.96 -4.21 1.29
N SER A 34 -12.18 -4.39 -0.01
CA SER A 34 -11.69 -5.54 -0.77
C SER A 34 -10.16 -5.49 -0.90
N GLU A 35 -9.61 -4.35 -1.32
CA GLU A 35 -8.17 -4.14 -1.47
C GLU A 35 -7.44 -4.33 -0.13
N GLY A 36 -7.98 -3.75 0.95
CA GLY A 36 -7.43 -3.91 2.30
C GLY A 36 -7.45 -5.36 2.79
N ARG A 37 -8.45 -6.16 2.42
CA ARG A 37 -8.48 -7.60 2.74
C ARG A 37 -7.41 -8.37 1.97
N ARG A 38 -7.32 -8.17 0.66
CA ARG A 38 -6.29 -8.81 -0.18
C ARG A 38 -4.88 -8.51 0.32
N GLN A 39 -4.61 -7.25 0.66
CA GLN A 39 -3.29 -6.86 1.16
C GLN A 39 -2.93 -7.58 2.47
N ARG A 40 -3.89 -7.76 3.38
CA ARG A 40 -3.67 -8.52 4.63
C ARG A 40 -3.47 -10.00 4.39
N GLU A 41 -4.22 -10.60 3.45
CA GLU A 41 -4.06 -12.00 3.09
C GLU A 41 -2.66 -12.27 2.50
N LEU A 42 -2.21 -11.44 1.56
CA LEU A 42 -0.86 -11.53 1.00
C LEU A 42 0.22 -11.34 2.06
N ALA A 43 0.04 -10.37 2.96
CA ALA A 43 0.96 -10.17 4.07
C ALA A 43 1.00 -11.40 5.00
N ALA A 44 -0.16 -11.97 5.33
CA ALA A 44 -0.24 -13.17 6.18
C ALA A 44 0.44 -14.37 5.53
N VAL A 45 0.20 -14.61 4.24
CA VAL A 45 0.87 -15.70 3.49
C VAL A 45 2.38 -15.51 3.49
N PHE A 46 2.85 -14.30 3.16
CA PHE A 46 4.27 -13.96 3.16
C PHE A 46 4.93 -14.21 4.53
N GLU A 47 4.30 -13.74 5.62
CA GLU A 47 4.83 -13.91 6.99
C GLU A 47 4.74 -15.34 7.53
N SER A 48 3.72 -16.10 7.13
CA SER A 48 3.48 -17.47 7.59
C SER A 48 4.33 -18.52 6.86
N SER A 49 4.93 -18.17 5.72
CA SER A 49 5.77 -19.09 4.95
C SER A 49 6.90 -19.64 5.80
N PHE A 50 7.17 -20.95 5.66
CA PHE A 50 8.30 -21.61 6.32
C PHE A 50 9.62 -21.32 5.62
N ASP A 51 9.59 -21.12 4.31
CA ASP A 51 10.74 -20.71 3.54
C ASP A 51 11.04 -19.23 3.79
N GLY A 52 12.34 -18.90 3.88
CA GLY A 52 12.79 -17.53 3.97
C GLY A 52 12.49 -16.79 2.67
N LEU A 53 11.62 -15.79 2.76
CA LEU A 53 11.27 -14.93 1.63
C LEU A 53 11.99 -13.59 1.76
N TYR A 54 12.63 -13.18 0.67
CA TYR A 54 13.34 -11.92 0.52
C TYR A 54 12.85 -11.21 -0.74
N ILE A 55 12.57 -9.92 -0.63
CA ILE A 55 12.12 -9.05 -1.72
C ILE A 55 13.07 -7.87 -1.79
N SER A 56 13.64 -7.60 -2.97
CA SER A 56 14.40 -6.39 -3.27
C SER A 56 13.80 -5.61 -4.45
N ASP A 57 14.24 -4.38 -4.62
CA ASP A 57 14.03 -3.63 -5.86
C ASP A 57 14.98 -4.10 -6.97
N GLY A 58 14.93 -3.43 -8.12
CA GLY A 58 15.77 -3.73 -9.29
C GLY A 58 17.26 -3.37 -9.12
N GLU A 59 17.61 -2.59 -8.09
CA GLU A 59 19.00 -2.25 -7.76
C GLU A 59 19.56 -3.15 -6.65
N GLY A 60 18.75 -4.04 -6.10
CA GLY A 60 19.11 -4.96 -5.04
C GLY A 60 18.97 -4.39 -3.64
N ASN A 61 18.27 -3.25 -3.46
CA ASN A 61 17.94 -2.75 -2.13
C ASN A 61 16.81 -3.58 -1.53
N THR A 62 17.00 -4.02 -0.29
CA THR A 62 16.04 -4.86 0.43
C THR A 62 14.75 -4.08 0.65
N LEU A 63 13.63 -4.58 0.12
CA LEU A 63 12.32 -4.02 0.38
C LEU A 63 11.68 -4.68 1.60
N ARG A 64 11.72 -6.02 1.68
CA ARG A 64 11.07 -6.80 2.74
C ARG A 64 11.72 -8.17 2.90
N ILE A 65 11.67 -8.67 4.14
CA ILE A 65 11.93 -10.07 4.47
C ILE A 65 10.80 -10.60 5.35
N ASN A 66 10.51 -11.89 5.31
CA ASN A 66 9.52 -12.50 6.20
C ASN A 66 10.16 -13.00 7.51
N LYS A 67 9.30 -13.35 8.49
CA LYS A 67 9.76 -13.92 9.76
C LYS A 67 10.58 -15.22 9.62
N ALA A 68 10.37 -16.02 8.57
CA ALA A 68 11.21 -17.20 8.35
C ALA A 68 12.64 -16.84 7.96
N PHE A 69 12.82 -15.84 7.09
CA PHE A 69 14.13 -15.36 6.69
C PHE A 69 14.92 -14.83 7.89
N GLU A 70 14.25 -14.06 8.77
CA GLU A 70 14.83 -13.61 10.04
C GLU A 70 15.33 -14.78 10.89
N ARG A 71 14.52 -15.83 11.05
CA ARG A 71 14.89 -17.02 11.85
C ARG A 71 16.01 -17.85 11.24
N ILE A 72 16.03 -17.99 9.91
CA ILE A 72 17.01 -18.84 9.20
C ILE A 72 18.39 -18.20 9.22
N LEU A 73 18.46 -16.88 8.96
CA LEU A 73 19.72 -16.16 8.85
C LEU A 73 20.11 -15.42 10.14
N GLY A 74 19.21 -15.34 11.12
CA GLY A 74 19.48 -14.68 12.40
C GLY A 74 19.58 -13.17 12.32
N VAL A 75 18.91 -12.56 11.34
CA VAL A 75 18.89 -11.10 11.10
C VAL A 75 17.49 -10.55 11.35
N SER A 76 17.34 -9.27 11.67
CA SER A 76 16.03 -8.62 11.75
C SER A 76 15.69 -7.85 10.48
N ALA A 77 14.40 -7.68 10.16
CA ALA A 77 13.99 -6.84 9.05
C ALA A 77 14.53 -5.41 9.17
N ASP A 78 14.56 -4.86 10.39
CA ASP A 78 15.07 -3.50 10.65
C ASP A 78 16.56 -3.34 10.33
N GLU A 79 17.35 -4.42 10.40
CA GLU A 79 18.78 -4.41 10.09
C GLU A 79 19.09 -4.46 8.59
N VAL A 80 18.14 -4.94 7.76
CA VAL A 80 18.39 -5.22 6.34
C VAL A 80 17.52 -4.39 5.40
N VAL A 81 16.29 -4.04 5.78
CA VAL A 81 15.38 -3.25 4.94
C VAL A 81 16.00 -1.90 4.61
N GLY A 82 15.95 -1.53 3.33
CA GLY A 82 16.57 -0.32 2.79
C GLY A 82 18.05 -0.45 2.45
N ARG A 83 18.71 -1.57 2.78
CA ARG A 83 20.14 -1.79 2.48
C ARG A 83 20.32 -2.62 1.23
N ASN A 84 21.42 -2.38 0.52
CA ASN A 84 21.76 -3.11 -0.69
C ASN A 84 22.30 -4.51 -0.37
N MET A 85 21.84 -5.52 -1.12
CA MET A 85 22.27 -6.91 -1.01
C MET A 85 23.80 -7.07 -1.09
N ALA A 86 24.46 -6.30 -1.96
CA ALA A 86 25.91 -6.42 -2.15
C ALA A 86 26.69 -6.01 -0.89
N ASP A 87 26.20 -5.02 -0.16
CA ASP A 87 26.82 -4.57 1.09
C ASP A 87 26.58 -5.56 2.22
N LEU A 88 25.35 -6.09 2.32
CA LEU A 88 25.00 -7.14 3.29
C LEU A 88 25.85 -8.42 3.11
N VAL A 89 26.11 -8.82 1.87
CA VAL A 89 27.03 -9.94 1.57
C VAL A 89 28.48 -9.58 1.91
N ARG A 90 28.92 -8.35 1.62
CA ARG A 90 30.30 -7.90 1.90
C ARG A 90 30.60 -7.86 3.39
N GLU A 91 29.62 -7.43 4.18
CA GLU A 91 29.69 -7.39 5.65
C GLU A 91 29.52 -8.76 6.30
N GLY A 92 29.21 -9.80 5.52
CA GLY A 92 29.01 -11.16 6.01
C GLY A 92 27.66 -11.36 6.72
N VAL A 93 26.73 -10.41 6.60
CA VAL A 93 25.35 -10.55 7.09
C VAL A 93 24.64 -11.66 6.31
N PHE A 94 24.94 -11.78 5.00
CA PHE A 94 24.51 -12.90 4.18
C PHE A 94 25.67 -13.78 3.74
N SER A 95 25.47 -15.10 3.77
CA SER A 95 26.42 -16.04 3.19
C SER A 95 26.43 -15.89 1.67
N ARG A 96 27.60 -16.10 1.06
CA ARG A 96 27.75 -16.12 -0.41
C ARG A 96 27.20 -17.41 -1.05
N SER A 97 26.33 -18.13 -0.34
CA SER A 97 25.77 -19.43 -0.72
C SER A 97 24.27 -19.41 -0.43
N GLY A 98 23.52 -19.10 -1.50
CA GLY A 98 22.06 -18.99 -1.59
C GLY A 98 21.73 -18.42 -2.95
#